data_AF-A0A953QUU4-F1
#
_entry.id   AF-A0A953QUU4-F1
#
_cell.length_a   1.000
_cell.length_b   1.000
_cell.length_c   1.000
_cell.angle_alpha   90.00
_cell.angle_beta   90.00
_cell.angle_gamma   90.00
#
_symmetry.space_group_name_H-M   'P 1'
#
loop_
_entity.id
_entity.type
_entity.pdbx_description
1 polymer ?
#
loop_
_entity_poly.entity_id
_entity_poly.type
_entity_poly.pdbx_seq_one_letter_code
_entity_poly.pdbx_strand_id
1 'polypeptide(L)'
;MRSLENAERWSKGERVPGVRVTQFPPVDIRKIRTRLKLNQQEFSRRFGLSLDSVQNWEQGRTVPDGPAKVLLAVISVNPKAVEKALSVYQASG
;
A
#
# COMPACT_ATOMS: atom_id res chain seq x y z
N MET A 1 -21.17 26.09 8.63
CA MET A 1 -21.43 25.49 7.30
C MET A 1 -20.15 25.35 6.47
N ARG A 2 -19.13 24.59 6.92
CA ARG A 2 -17.90 24.31 6.12
C ARG A 2 -17.62 22.81 5.94
N SER A 3 -18.32 21.94 6.67
CA SER A 3 -18.06 20.50 6.66
C SER A 3 -18.78 19.74 5.56
N LEU A 4 -20.02 20.13 5.21
CA LEU A 4 -20.80 19.46 4.17
C LEU A 4 -20.25 19.75 2.76
N GLU A 5 -19.88 21.00 2.51
CA GLU A 5 -19.30 21.45 1.24
C GLU A 5 -17.95 20.78 0.96
N ASN A 6 -17.13 20.57 2.00
CA ASN A 6 -15.87 19.84 1.89
C ASN A 6 -16.06 18.34 1.60
N ALA A 7 -17.11 17.71 2.14
CA ALA A 7 -17.42 16.31 1.88
C ALA A 7 -17.85 16.07 0.42
N GLU A 8 -18.60 17.01 -0.15
CA GLU A 8 -19.06 16.92 -1.53
C GLU A 8 -17.91 17.07 -2.54
N ARG A 9 -16.98 17.99 -2.28
CA ARG A 9 -15.73 18.17 -3.06
C ARG A 9 -14.83 16.95 -3.01
N TRP A 10 -14.73 16.30 -1.84
CA TRP A 10 -13.99 15.05 -1.67
C TRP A 10 -14.56 13.92 -2.54
N SER A 11 -15.90 13.80 -2.59
CA SER A 11 -16.58 12.81 -3.43
C SER A 11 -16.32 13.04 -4.93
N LYS A 12 -16.23 14.31 -5.34
CA LYS A 12 -15.92 14.72 -6.73
C LYS A 12 -14.43 14.67 -7.08
N GLY A 13 -13.57 14.25 -6.13
CA GLY A 13 -12.11 14.17 -6.34
C GLY A 13 -11.38 15.52 -6.32
N GLU A 14 -12.05 16.59 -5.88
CA GLU A 14 -11.46 17.92 -5.78
C GLU A 14 -10.54 18.03 -4.55
N ARG A 15 -9.46 18.81 -4.70
CA ARG A 15 -8.52 19.08 -3.61
C ARG A 15 -9.19 19.98 -2.58
N VAL A 16 -9.47 19.43 -1.39
CA VAL A 16 -10.03 20.19 -0.26
C VAL A 16 -8.90 20.95 0.47
N PRO A 17 -8.98 22.28 0.63
CA PRO A 17 -8.00 23.06 1.38
C PRO A 17 -7.86 22.55 2.82
N GLY A 18 -6.63 22.28 3.26
CA GLY A 18 -6.33 21.72 4.58
C GLY A 18 -6.29 20.19 4.64
N VAL A 19 -6.71 19.47 3.60
CA VAL A 19 -6.58 18.01 3.52
C VAL A 19 -5.33 17.65 2.72
N ARG A 20 -4.35 17.05 3.39
CA ARG A 20 -3.12 16.58 2.74
C ARG A 20 -3.37 15.21 2.11
N VAL A 21 -3.66 15.19 0.82
CA VAL A 21 -3.77 13.94 0.05
C VAL A 21 -2.39 13.57 -0.47
N THR A 22 -1.77 12.56 0.14
CA THR A 22 -0.57 11.94 -0.44
C THR A 22 -1.01 11.09 -1.62
N GLN A 23 -0.81 11.60 -2.84
CA GLN A 23 -1.02 10.80 -4.05
C GLN A 23 0.14 9.84 -4.21
N PHE A 24 -0.17 8.54 -4.14
CA PHE A 24 0.79 7.50 -4.50
C PHE A 24 0.65 7.25 -6.01
N PRO A 25 1.74 7.35 -6.79
CA PRO A 25 1.70 6.97 -8.20
C PRO A 25 1.28 5.49 -8.33
N PRO A 26 0.82 5.05 -9.50
CA PRO A 26 0.53 3.64 -9.75
C PRO A 26 1.73 2.78 -9.34
N VAL A 27 1.53 1.93 -8.32
CA VAL A 27 2.60 1.10 -7.77
C VAL A 27 2.59 -0.24 -8.50
N ASP A 28 3.65 -0.54 -9.23
CA ASP A 28 3.84 -1.86 -9.83
C ASP A 28 4.33 -2.85 -8.78
N ILE A 29 3.37 -3.58 -8.16
CA ILE A 29 3.63 -4.57 -7.11
C ILE A 29 4.57 -5.66 -7.60
N ARG A 30 4.40 -6.12 -8.86
CA ARG A 30 5.24 -7.16 -9.45
C ARG A 30 6.68 -6.68 -9.54
N LYS A 31 6.91 -5.44 -9.99
CA LYS A 31 8.25 -4.84 -10.07
C LYS A 31 8.91 -4.67 -8.70
N ILE A 32 8.14 -4.27 -7.68
CA ILE A 32 8.66 -4.22 -6.29
C ILE A 32 9.11 -5.61 -5.87
N ARG A 33 8.23 -6.60 -6.01
CA ARG A 33 8.49 -7.99 -5.59
C ARG A 33 9.68 -8.61 -6.30
N THR A 34 9.75 -8.49 -7.63
CA THR A 34 10.83 -9.10 -8.42
C THR A 34 12.19 -8.46 -8.14
N ARG A 35 12.25 -7.15 -7.87
CA ARG A 35 13.48 -6.48 -7.42
C ARG A 35 14.00 -7.03 -6.09
N LEU A 36 13.10 -7.50 -5.21
CA LEU A 36 13.46 -8.17 -3.96
C LEU A 36 13.79 -9.65 -4.14
N LYS A 37 13.68 -10.19 -5.36
CA LYS A 37 13.89 -11.61 -5.70
C LYS A 37 12.97 -12.56 -4.92
N LEU A 38 11.72 -12.15 -4.72
CA LEU A 38 10.72 -12.93 -3.99
C LEU A 38 9.66 -13.48 -4.94
N ASN A 39 9.17 -14.69 -4.67
CA ASN A 39 7.90 -15.16 -5.23
C ASN A 39 6.71 -14.49 -4.50
N GLN A 40 5.49 -14.65 -5.02
CA GLN A 40 4.31 -13.99 -4.47
C GLN A 40 4.06 -14.40 -3.01
N GLN A 41 4.25 -15.67 -2.68
CA GLN A 41 4.04 -16.21 -1.34
C GLN A 41 5.06 -15.67 -0.33
N GLU A 42 6.33 -15.58 -0.72
CA GLU A 42 7.39 -14.99 0.08
C GLU A 42 7.15 -13.50 0.32
N PHE A 43 6.75 -12.76 -0.72
CA PHE A 43 6.42 -11.34 -0.60
C PHE A 43 5.24 -11.11 0.35
N SER A 44 4.18 -11.90 0.20
CA SER A 44 3.02 -11.89 1.08
C SER A 44 3.40 -12.12 2.54
N ARG A 45 4.12 -13.21 2.84
CA ARG A 45 4.56 -13.52 4.20
C ARG A 45 5.48 -12.46 4.77
N ARG A 46 6.44 -11.98 3.99
CA ARG A 46 7.46 -11.04 4.45
C ARG A 46 6.86 -9.69 4.87
N PHE A 47 5.80 -9.24 4.20
CA PHE A 47 5.20 -7.92 4.44
C PHE A 47 3.79 -7.97 5.06
N GLY A 48 3.33 -9.14 5.50
CA GLY A 48 2.03 -9.30 6.15
C GLY A 48 0.84 -9.03 5.23
N LEU A 49 0.98 -9.34 3.94
CA LEU A 49 -0.08 -9.21 2.93
C LEU A 49 -0.67 -10.59 2.64
N SER A 50 -1.96 -10.68 2.29
CA SER A 50 -2.51 -11.96 1.82
C SER A 50 -1.97 -12.31 0.43
N LEU A 51 -1.81 -13.60 0.15
CA LEU A 51 -1.40 -14.09 -1.17
C LEU A 51 -2.42 -13.68 -2.24
N ASP A 52 -3.71 -13.83 -1.94
CA ASP A 52 -4.80 -13.50 -2.83
C ASP A 52 -4.79 -12.02 -3.23
N SER A 53 -4.52 -11.10 -2.29
CA SER A 53 -4.41 -9.66 -2.60
C SER A 53 -3.24 -9.38 -3.53
N VAL A 54 -2.06 -9.96 -3.26
CA VAL A 54 -0.88 -9.79 -4.13
C VAL A 54 -1.16 -10.30 -5.54
N GLN A 55 -1.80 -11.46 -5.67
CA GLN A 55 -2.19 -12.02 -6.97
C GLN A 55 -3.20 -11.13 -7.71
N ASN A 56 -4.27 -10.72 -7.03
CA ASN A 56 -5.31 -9.88 -7.61
C ASN A 56 -4.76 -8.52 -8.06
N TRP A 57 -3.87 -7.91 -7.27
CA TRP A 57 -3.23 -6.63 -7.63
C TRP A 57 -2.26 -6.78 -8.80
N GLU A 58 -1.41 -7.81 -8.82
CA GLU A 58 -0.47 -8.06 -9.94
C GLU A 58 -1.17 -8.44 -11.24
N GLN A 59 -2.41 -8.93 -11.17
CA GLN A 59 -3.25 -9.23 -12.33
C GLN A 59 -4.19 -8.07 -12.70
N GLY A 60 -4.21 -6.99 -11.92
CA GLY A 60 -5.08 -5.83 -12.14
C GLY A 60 -6.58 -6.09 -11.88
N ARG A 61 -6.94 -7.18 -11.18
CA ARG A 61 -8.34 -7.49 -10.82
C ARG A 61 -8.89 -6.55 -9.76
N THR A 62 -8.03 -6.11 -8.85
CA THR A 62 -8.33 -5.13 -7.82
C THR A 62 -7.17 -4.15 -7.68
N VAL A 63 -7.40 -3.05 -6.96
CA VAL A 63 -6.35 -2.09 -6.61
C VAL A 63 -6.11 -2.11 -5.09
N PRO A 64 -4.88 -1.87 -4.62
CA PRO A 64 -4.62 -1.72 -3.19
C PRO A 64 -5.41 -0.53 -2.63
N ASP A 65 -5.90 -0.65 -1.40
CA ASP A 65 -6.54 0.45 -0.69
C ASP A 65 -5.50 1.49 -0.20
N GLY A 66 -5.97 2.55 0.47
CA GLY A 66 -5.10 3.63 0.93
C GLY A 66 -3.92 3.15 1.79
N PRO A 67 -4.17 2.42 2.89
CA PRO A 67 -3.11 1.86 3.73
C PRO A 67 -2.17 0.91 2.97
N ALA A 68 -2.69 0.03 2.12
CA ALA A 68 -1.86 -0.87 1.33
C ALA A 68 -0.97 -0.11 0.34
N LYS A 69 -1.46 0.96 -0.30
CA LYS A 69 -0.65 1.85 -1.15
C LYS A 69 0.50 2.49 -0.38
N VAL A 70 0.24 2.97 0.84
CA VAL A 70 1.28 3.54 1.72
C VAL A 70 2.34 2.48 2.01
N LEU A 71 1.94 1.30 2.48
CA LEU A 71 2.86 0.21 2.79
C LEU A 71 3.70 -0.19 1.57
N LEU A 72 3.06 -0.40 0.41
CA LEU A 72 3.75 -0.73 -0.84
C LEU A 72 4.72 0.38 -1.28
N ALA A 73 4.35 1.65 -1.09
CA ALA A 73 5.25 2.77 -1.36
C ALA A 73 6.48 2.73 -0.44
N VAL A 74 6.31 2.48 0.86
CA VAL A 74 7.43 2.36 1.80
C VAL A 74 8.31 1.16 1.45
N ILE A 75 7.72 -0.01 1.14
CA ILE A 75 8.46 -1.20 0.67
C ILE A 75 9.26 -0.88 -0.61
N SER A 76 8.69 -0.07 -1.50
CA SER A 76 9.37 0.32 -2.73
C SER A 76 10.62 1.19 -2.51
N VAL A 77 10.67 1.94 -1.41
CA VAL A 77 11.78 2.85 -1.08
C VAL A 77 12.76 2.20 -0.10
N ASN A 78 12.25 1.61 0.97
CA ASN A 78 13.06 1.05 2.06
C ASN A 78 12.41 -0.24 2.63
N PRO A 79 12.57 -1.39 1.94
CA PRO A 79 11.99 -2.65 2.38
C PRO A 79 12.54 -3.10 3.75
N LYS A 80 13.82 -2.82 4.04
CA LYS A 80 14.47 -3.19 5.30
C LYS A 80 13.85 -2.49 6.52
N ALA A 81 13.42 -1.23 6.37
CA ALA A 81 12.73 -0.52 7.45
C ALA A 81 11.39 -1.18 7.80
N VAL A 82 10.65 -1.62 6.78
CA VAL A 82 9.39 -2.36 6.99
C VAL A 82 9.66 -3.71 7.66
N GLU A 83 10.63 -4.47 7.16
CA GLU A 83 11.04 -5.75 7.76
C GLU A 83 11.43 -5.59 9.24
N LYS A 84 12.26 -4.58 9.56
CA LYS A 84 12.65 -4.28 10.95
C LYS A 84 11.46 -3.87 11.83
N ALA A 85 10.48 -3.14 11.27
CA ALA A 85 9.29 -2.77 12.01
C ALA A 85 8.39 -4.00 12.29
N LEU A 86 8.29 -4.91 11.31
CA LEU A 86 7.46 -6.12 11.43
C LEU A 86 8.11 -7.22 12.28
N SER A 87 9.44 -7.26 12.40
CA SER A 87 10.13 -8.30 13.17
C SER A 87 9.74 -8.33 14.66
N VAL A 88 9.26 -7.21 15.20
CA VAL A 88 8.75 -7.12 16.58
C VAL A 88 7.55 -8.05 16.80
N TYR A 89 6.75 -8.31 15.77
CA TYR A 89 5.52 -9.11 15.85
C TYR A 89 5.72 -10.56 15.37
N GLN A 90 6.83 -10.86 14.69
CA GLN A 90 7.12 -12.19 14.15
C GLN A 90 7.83 -13.11 15.16
N ALA A 91 8.39 -12.56 16.24
CA ALA A 91 9.11 -13.31 17.26
C ALA A 91 8.23 -13.82 18.42
N SER A 92 6.90 -13.71 18.30
CA SER A 92 5.93 -14.07 19.36
C SER A 92 5.01 -15.23 18.99
N GLY A 93 5.52 -16.16 18.17
CA GLY A 93 4.86 -17.43 17.85
C GLY A 93 5.37 -18.57 18.72
#